data_AF-A0A949PWA4-F1
#
_entry.id   AF-A0A949PWA4-F1
#
_cell.length_a   1.000
_cell.length_b   1.000
_cell.length_c   1.000
_cell.angle_alpha   90.00
_cell.angle_beta   90.00
_cell.angle_gamma   90.00
#
_symmetry.space_group_name_H-M   'P 1'
#
loop_
_entity.id
_entity.type
_entity.pdbx_description
1 polymer ?
#
loop_
_entity_poly.entity_id
_entity_poly.type
_entity_poly.pdbx_seq_one_letter_code
_entity_poly.pdbx_strand_id
1 'polypeptide(L)'
;MSQHTHSFQAEVAQLLHLVTHSLYSNPEIFLRELVSNASDACDKLRFAALGDASLYGDQPNLEVRLSFDAAAKTLTITDTGIGMSEQEAIDHLGTIAKSGTKAFMEQLSGDQKSDAQLIGQFGVGFYSGFIVADKITVESRRAGLTEAQGVRWTSTGTGDFVTETITRQERGTSVTLHLREDQQEFLNAWKLKQLVSKYSDHISLPILMEKEEWKEGANEGEPGGMVKTGEWETVNKASALWTRAKKDISAEQYREFYKSISHDHEDPLAWAHNR
;
A
#
# COMPACT_ATOMS: atom_id res chain seq x y z
N MET A 1 -9.13 26.27 3.59
CA MET A 1 -9.98 25.08 3.35
C MET A 1 -10.37 24.53 4.72
N SER A 2 -11.55 23.90 4.85
CA SER A 2 -12.07 23.41 6.13
C SER A 2 -11.51 22.03 6.45
N GLN A 3 -10.85 21.90 7.61
CA GLN A 3 -10.47 20.62 8.18
C GLN A 3 -11.61 20.08 9.06
N HIS A 4 -11.86 18.78 8.97
CA HIS A 4 -12.87 18.08 9.76
C HIS A 4 -12.22 16.94 10.54
N THR A 5 -12.37 16.95 11.87
CA THR A 5 -11.93 15.86 12.74
C THR A 5 -13.07 14.87 12.92
N HIS A 6 -12.75 13.58 12.78
CA HIS A 6 -13.67 12.47 12.92
C HIS A 6 -13.08 11.46 13.90
N SER A 7 -13.93 10.82 14.69
CA SER A 7 -13.49 9.70 15.52
C SER A 7 -13.62 8.39 14.79
N PHE A 8 -12.66 7.50 15.00
CA PHE A 8 -12.78 6.12 14.55
C PHE A 8 -13.98 5.43 15.21
N GLN A 9 -14.60 4.51 14.49
CA GLN A 9 -15.54 3.59 15.13
C GLN A 9 -14.80 2.74 16.18
N ALA A 10 -15.51 2.33 17.24
CA ALA A 10 -14.91 1.66 18.40
C ALA A 10 -14.09 0.41 18.00
N GLU A 11 -14.58 -0.33 17.01
CA GLU A 11 -13.94 -1.53 16.46
C GLU A 11 -12.60 -1.20 15.77
N VAL A 12 -12.53 -0.07 15.05
CA VAL A 12 -11.31 0.39 14.37
C VAL A 12 -10.27 0.85 15.40
N ALA A 13 -10.71 1.58 16.42
CA ALA A 13 -9.82 2.02 17.51
C ALA A 13 -9.21 0.82 18.26
N GLN A 14 -10.00 -0.22 18.51
CA GLN A 14 -9.53 -1.45 19.15
C GLN A 14 -8.55 -2.22 18.25
N LEU A 15 -8.82 -2.28 16.95
CA LEU A 15 -7.93 -2.89 15.97
C LEU A 15 -6.58 -2.17 15.88
N LEU A 16 -6.59 -0.85 15.79
CA LEU A 16 -5.38 -0.04 15.77
C LEU A 16 -4.52 -0.28 17.01
N HIS A 17 -5.15 -0.37 18.19
CA HIS A 17 -4.46 -0.72 19.42
C HIS A 17 -3.80 -2.11 19.35
N LEU A 18 -4.46 -3.11 18.77
CA LEU A 18 -3.91 -4.46 18.61
C LEU A 18 -2.79 -4.52 17.56
N VAL A 19 -2.98 -3.90 16.40
CA VAL A 19 -1.96 -3.86 15.34
C VAL A 19 -0.67 -3.22 15.83
N THR A 20 -0.78 -2.13 16.61
CA THR A 20 0.37 -1.41 17.14
C THR A 20 1.07 -2.08 18.33
N HIS A 21 0.46 -3.07 18.99
CA HIS A 21 1.01 -3.68 20.22
C HIS A 21 1.22 -5.20 20.15
N SER A 22 0.56 -5.91 19.24
CA SER A 22 0.51 -7.38 19.24
C SER A 22 1.07 -8.03 17.96
N LEU A 23 1.24 -7.28 16.86
CA LEU A 23 1.51 -7.86 15.53
C LEU A 23 2.93 -7.61 14.99
N TYR A 24 3.92 -7.43 15.87
CA TYR A 24 5.30 -7.08 15.54
C TYR A 24 6.13 -8.17 14.81
N SER A 25 5.60 -9.37 14.57
CA SER A 25 6.45 -10.47 14.10
C SER A 25 6.91 -10.32 12.64
N ASN A 26 6.20 -9.56 11.79
CA ASN A 26 6.57 -9.35 10.39
C ASN A 26 6.21 -7.94 9.90
N PRO A 27 7.03 -6.91 10.18
CA PRO A 27 6.75 -5.53 9.76
C PRO A 27 6.63 -5.41 8.24
N GLU A 28 7.39 -6.20 7.47
CA GLU A 28 7.40 -6.19 6.00
C GLU A 28 6.01 -6.34 5.33
N ILE A 29 5.03 -6.89 6.06
CA ILE A 29 3.68 -7.15 5.56
C ILE A 29 2.97 -5.88 5.10
N PHE A 30 3.31 -4.71 5.66
CA PHE A 30 2.65 -3.46 5.28
C PHE A 30 2.79 -3.17 3.78
N LEU A 31 3.95 -3.51 3.21
CA LEU A 31 4.22 -3.21 1.81
C LEU A 31 3.36 -4.09 0.89
N ARG A 32 3.19 -5.38 1.25
CA ARG A 32 2.28 -6.28 0.54
C ARG A 32 0.87 -5.72 0.51
N GLU A 33 0.35 -5.32 1.67
CA GLU A 33 -1.03 -4.83 1.80
C GLU A 33 -1.25 -3.53 1.01
N LEU A 34 -0.35 -2.55 1.16
CA LEU A 34 -0.50 -1.25 0.48
C LEU A 34 -0.34 -1.36 -1.03
N VAL A 35 0.59 -2.19 -1.51
CA VAL A 35 0.75 -2.43 -2.96
C VAL A 35 -0.43 -3.24 -3.53
N SER A 36 -0.97 -4.19 -2.78
CA SER A 36 -2.20 -4.90 -3.19
C SER A 36 -3.38 -3.93 -3.34
N ASN A 37 -3.59 -3.05 -2.35
CA ASN A 37 -4.64 -2.03 -2.41
C ASN A 37 -4.46 -1.06 -3.60
N ALA A 38 -3.22 -0.68 -3.89
CA ALA A 38 -2.87 0.13 -5.07
C ALA A 38 -3.21 -0.59 -6.39
N SER A 39 -2.92 -1.89 -6.47
CA SER A 39 -3.29 -2.73 -7.62
C SER A 39 -4.79 -2.81 -7.81
N ASP A 40 -5.54 -3.10 -6.74
CA ASP A 40 -7.00 -3.19 -6.75
C ASP A 40 -7.65 -1.85 -7.14
N ALA A 41 -7.09 -0.73 -6.69
CA ALA A 41 -7.57 0.60 -7.09
C ALA A 41 -7.40 0.84 -8.59
N CYS A 42 -6.31 0.36 -9.19
CA CYS A 42 -6.08 0.42 -10.63
C CYS A 42 -7.04 -0.51 -11.40
N ASP A 43 -7.29 -1.72 -10.91
CA ASP A 43 -8.23 -2.65 -11.55
C ASP A 43 -9.68 -2.16 -11.44
N LYS A 44 -10.08 -1.54 -10.32
CA LYS A 44 -11.37 -0.85 -10.18
C LYS A 44 -11.53 0.25 -11.23
N LEU A 45 -10.46 1.02 -11.50
CA LEU A 45 -10.48 2.02 -12.56
C LEU A 45 -10.60 1.39 -13.94
N ARG A 46 -9.84 0.33 -14.25
CA ARG A 46 -9.97 -0.40 -15.52
C ARG A 46 -11.39 -0.87 -15.76
N PHE A 47 -12.02 -1.45 -14.73
CA PHE A 47 -13.40 -1.93 -14.81
C PHE A 47 -14.39 -0.77 -15.04
N ALA A 48 -14.29 0.30 -14.27
CA ALA A 48 -15.14 1.48 -14.43
C ALA A 48 -14.99 2.10 -15.83
N ALA A 49 -13.77 2.11 -16.38
CA ALA A 49 -13.47 2.66 -17.69
C ALA A 49 -14.01 1.83 -18.86
N LEU A 50 -14.47 0.59 -18.64
CA LEU A 50 -15.25 -0.16 -19.64
C LEU A 50 -16.59 0.53 -19.94
N GLY A 51 -17.17 1.21 -18.96
CA GLY A 51 -18.39 2.00 -19.11
C GLY A 51 -18.15 3.47 -19.46
N ASP A 52 -17.04 4.04 -19.00
CA ASP A 52 -16.65 5.43 -19.28
C ASP A 52 -15.14 5.58 -19.43
N ALA A 53 -14.65 5.57 -20.67
CA ALA A 53 -13.23 5.70 -20.98
C ALA A 53 -12.63 7.07 -20.57
N SER A 54 -13.47 8.10 -20.36
CA SER A 54 -13.00 9.43 -19.97
C SER A 54 -12.36 9.46 -18.57
N LEU A 55 -12.64 8.45 -17.74
CA LEU A 55 -12.05 8.29 -16.41
C LEU A 55 -10.51 8.14 -16.43
N TYR A 56 -9.93 7.71 -17.55
CA TYR A 56 -8.48 7.69 -17.73
C TYR A 56 -7.85 9.09 -17.84
N GLY A 57 -8.62 10.12 -18.20
CA GLY A 57 -8.10 11.46 -18.45
C GLY A 57 -6.84 11.45 -19.31
N ASP A 58 -5.84 12.22 -18.91
CA ASP A 58 -4.54 12.31 -19.60
C ASP A 58 -3.53 11.22 -19.17
N GLN A 59 -3.93 10.29 -18.29
CA GLN A 59 -3.07 9.25 -17.74
C GLN A 59 -3.67 7.85 -17.97
N PRO A 60 -3.59 7.31 -19.21
CA PRO A 60 -4.15 6.02 -19.57
C PRO A 60 -3.34 4.82 -19.04
N ASN A 61 -2.03 5.01 -18.84
CA ASN A 61 -1.17 3.99 -18.28
C ASN A 61 -1.34 3.96 -16.77
N LEU A 62 -1.69 2.78 -16.24
CA LEU A 62 -1.83 2.57 -14.81
C LEU A 62 -0.55 2.00 -14.22
N GLU A 63 -0.16 2.54 -13.08
CA GLU A 63 1.09 2.20 -12.41
C GLU A 63 0.98 2.44 -10.91
N VAL A 64 1.90 1.79 -10.19
CA VAL A 64 2.14 2.03 -8.77
C VAL A 64 3.57 2.54 -8.63
N ARG A 65 3.80 3.59 -7.86
CA ARG A 65 5.12 4.16 -7.59
C ARG A 65 5.44 4.03 -6.11
N LEU A 66 6.66 3.59 -5.81
CA LEU A 66 7.23 3.59 -4.46
C LEU A 66 8.36 4.61 -4.44
N SER A 67 8.29 5.54 -3.50
CA SER A 67 9.35 6.52 -3.25
C SER A 67 9.56 6.70 -1.76
N PHE A 68 10.77 7.07 -1.37
CA PHE A 68 11.07 7.41 0.02
C PHE A 68 11.92 8.68 0.09
N ASP A 69 11.83 9.35 1.24
CA ASP A 69 12.65 10.50 1.61
C ASP A 69 13.30 10.21 2.96
N ALA A 70 14.62 10.01 2.94
CA ALA A 70 15.39 9.68 4.13
C ALA A 70 15.47 10.85 5.13
N ALA A 71 15.43 12.10 4.64
CA ALA A 71 15.48 13.28 5.49
C ALA A 71 14.13 13.53 6.18
N ALA A 72 13.03 13.36 5.46
CA ALA A 72 11.68 13.45 6.01
C ALA A 72 11.25 12.19 6.78
N LYS A 73 12.04 11.10 6.70
CA LYS A 73 11.73 9.77 7.24
C LYS A 73 10.39 9.22 6.71
N THR A 74 10.12 9.39 5.42
CA THR A 74 8.86 8.98 4.81
C THR A 74 9.03 7.94 3.71
N LEU A 75 8.05 7.04 3.63
CA LEU A 75 7.85 6.11 2.52
C LEU A 75 6.46 6.38 1.92
N THR A 76 6.39 6.56 0.60
CA THR A 76 5.15 6.86 -0.11
C THR A 76 4.86 5.80 -1.17
N ILE A 77 3.64 5.27 -1.16
CA ILE A 77 3.08 4.41 -2.20
C ILE A 77 2.04 5.22 -2.94
N THR A 78 2.22 5.42 -4.24
CA THR A 78 1.30 6.19 -5.09
C THR A 78 0.74 5.32 -6.20
N ASP A 79 -0.58 5.20 -6.29
CA ASP A 79 -1.27 4.56 -7.41
C ASP A 79 -1.97 5.61 -8.29
N THR A 80 -2.12 5.28 -9.57
CA THR A 80 -2.86 6.08 -10.54
C THR A 80 -4.27 5.55 -10.77
N GLY A 81 -4.81 4.83 -9.79
CA GLY A 81 -6.07 4.09 -9.86
C GLY A 81 -7.30 4.97 -9.69
N ILE A 82 -8.39 4.38 -9.21
CA ILE A 82 -9.70 5.04 -9.15
C ILE A 82 -9.74 6.22 -8.17
N GLY A 83 -8.90 6.21 -7.13
CA GLY A 83 -8.89 7.22 -6.06
C GLY A 83 -10.17 7.24 -5.22
N MET A 84 -10.26 8.19 -4.31
CA MET A 84 -11.37 8.36 -3.37
C MET A 84 -11.87 9.80 -3.37
N SER A 85 -13.18 9.96 -3.18
CA SER A 85 -13.78 11.21 -2.74
C SER A 85 -13.61 11.40 -1.23
N GLU A 86 -13.93 12.59 -0.69
CA GLU A 86 -13.87 12.82 0.76
C GLU A 86 -14.77 11.84 1.54
N GLN A 87 -16.00 11.62 1.06
CA GLN A 87 -16.91 10.68 1.71
C GLN A 87 -16.39 9.25 1.68
N GLU A 88 -15.82 8.80 0.57
CA GLU A 88 -15.21 7.46 0.48
C GLU A 88 -13.97 7.33 1.36
N ALA A 89 -13.18 8.38 1.55
CA ALA A 89 -12.07 8.37 2.49
C ALA A 89 -12.56 8.23 3.94
N ILE A 90 -13.64 8.92 4.31
CA ILE A 90 -14.29 8.77 5.62
C ILE A 90 -14.83 7.34 5.79
N ASP A 91 -15.53 6.82 4.79
CA ASP A 91 -16.22 5.53 4.87
C ASP A 91 -15.29 4.32 4.77
N HIS A 92 -14.20 4.40 4.00
CA HIS A 92 -13.29 3.28 3.79
C HIS A 92 -12.07 3.30 4.72
N LEU A 93 -11.56 4.48 5.09
CA LEU A 93 -10.38 4.62 5.96
C LEU A 93 -10.77 4.93 7.41
N GLY A 94 -11.95 5.53 7.64
CA GLY A 94 -12.48 5.82 8.96
C GLY A 94 -13.41 4.75 9.53
N THR A 95 -13.97 3.90 8.66
CA THR A 95 -14.89 2.82 9.02
C THR A 95 -14.41 1.51 8.39
N ILE A 96 -14.33 0.43 9.17
CA ILE A 96 -14.09 -0.91 8.61
C ILE A 96 -15.44 -1.58 8.35
N ALA A 97 -15.53 -2.34 7.24
CA ALA A 97 -16.67 -3.18 6.95
C ALA A 97 -16.96 -4.14 8.12
N LYS A 98 -18.10 -3.92 8.80
CA LYS A 98 -18.51 -4.48 10.09
C LYS A 98 -18.35 -5.99 10.28
N SER A 99 -18.34 -6.78 9.20
CA SER A 99 -18.23 -8.24 9.30
C SER A 99 -16.81 -8.73 9.55
N GLY A 100 -15.80 -8.02 9.04
CA GLY A 100 -14.40 -8.46 9.14
C GLY A 100 -13.82 -8.22 10.54
N THR A 101 -13.86 -6.98 11.01
CA THR A 101 -13.26 -6.59 12.30
C THR A 101 -13.84 -7.34 13.49
N LYS A 102 -15.16 -7.63 13.47
CA LYS A 102 -15.79 -8.35 14.58
C LYS A 102 -15.25 -9.79 14.70
N ALA A 103 -15.12 -10.50 13.59
CA ALA A 103 -14.56 -11.85 13.55
C ALA A 103 -13.08 -11.86 13.98
N PHE A 104 -12.30 -10.86 13.56
CA PHE A 104 -10.91 -10.66 14.01
C PHE A 104 -10.81 -10.43 15.53
N MET A 105 -11.65 -9.55 16.07
CA MET A 105 -11.69 -9.23 17.49
C MET A 105 -12.08 -10.46 18.33
N GLU A 106 -13.02 -11.28 17.86
CA GLU A 106 -13.39 -12.55 18.50
C GLU A 106 -12.22 -13.54 18.52
N GLN A 107 -11.46 -13.68 17.42
CA GLN A 107 -10.28 -14.55 17.35
C GLN A 107 -9.13 -14.10 18.26
N LEU A 108 -8.89 -12.79 18.38
CA LEU A 108 -7.81 -12.24 19.22
C LEU A 108 -8.11 -12.26 20.72
N SER A 109 -9.36 -12.49 21.13
CA SER A 109 -9.77 -12.56 22.54
C SER A 109 -9.50 -13.92 23.21
N GLY A 110 -9.02 -14.92 22.46
CA GLY A 110 -8.55 -16.21 22.97
C GLY A 110 -7.07 -16.21 23.39
N ASP A 111 -6.57 -17.35 23.90
CA ASP A 111 -5.16 -17.55 24.33
C ASP A 111 -4.13 -17.49 23.18
N GLN A 112 -4.57 -17.28 21.93
CA GLN A 112 -3.71 -17.14 20.74
C GLN A 112 -3.36 -15.66 20.48
N LYS A 113 -2.48 -15.10 21.31
CA LYS A 113 -1.96 -13.73 21.14
C LYS A 113 -0.89 -13.59 20.04
N SER A 114 -0.59 -14.64 19.27
CA SER A 114 0.62 -14.68 18.42
C SER A 114 0.41 -14.43 16.94
N ASP A 115 -0.82 -14.45 16.42
CA ASP A 115 -1.01 -14.53 14.98
C ASP A 115 -1.22 -13.15 14.35
N ALA A 116 -0.09 -12.43 14.21
CA ALA A 116 0.09 -11.27 13.32
C ALA A 116 -0.30 -11.52 11.86
N GLN A 117 -0.55 -12.77 11.51
CA GLN A 117 -0.92 -13.18 10.16
C GLN A 117 -2.34 -12.76 9.78
N LEU A 118 -3.24 -12.49 10.74
CA LEU A 118 -4.68 -12.30 10.52
C LEU A 118 -5.12 -10.96 9.87
N ILE A 119 -4.23 -10.05 9.45
CA ILE A 119 -4.60 -8.68 9.03
C ILE A 119 -5.32 -8.62 7.66
N GLY A 120 -4.99 -9.46 6.69
CA GLY A 120 -5.52 -9.29 5.32
C GLY A 120 -6.97 -9.80 5.13
N GLN A 121 -7.44 -10.77 5.92
CA GLN A 121 -8.75 -11.44 5.76
C GLN A 121 -9.93 -10.53 6.14
N PHE A 122 -9.68 -9.47 6.91
CA PHE A 122 -10.73 -8.64 7.50
C PHE A 122 -10.85 -7.25 6.86
N GLY A 123 -10.13 -6.99 5.76
CA GLY A 123 -10.15 -5.69 5.07
C GLY A 123 -9.44 -4.59 5.84
N VAL A 124 -8.45 -4.96 6.66
CA VAL A 124 -7.73 -4.04 7.56
C VAL A 124 -6.27 -3.81 7.14
N GLY A 125 -5.91 -4.30 5.95
CA GLY A 125 -4.57 -4.19 5.36
C GLY A 125 -4.02 -2.78 5.34
N PHE A 126 -4.86 -1.75 5.15
CA PHE A 126 -4.44 -0.35 5.24
C PHE A 126 -3.76 -0.01 6.58
N TYR A 127 -4.30 -0.51 7.69
CA TYR A 127 -3.79 -0.19 9.03
C TYR A 127 -2.48 -0.90 9.38
N SER A 128 -2.06 -1.89 8.58
CA SER A 128 -0.71 -2.48 8.72
C SER A 128 0.40 -1.44 8.57
N GLY A 129 0.15 -0.31 7.89
CA GLY A 129 1.09 0.81 7.85
C GLY A 129 1.46 1.36 9.23
N PHE A 130 0.55 1.30 10.22
CA PHE A 130 0.82 1.72 11.59
C PHE A 130 1.74 0.76 12.37
N ILE A 131 2.10 -0.40 11.80
CA ILE A 131 3.16 -1.26 12.36
C ILE A 131 4.52 -0.56 12.21
N VAL A 132 4.71 0.19 11.12
CA VAL A 132 6.00 0.82 10.78
C VAL A 132 5.99 2.35 10.87
N ALA A 133 4.81 2.97 11.00
CA ALA A 133 4.64 4.41 11.00
C ALA A 133 3.87 4.91 12.23
N ASP A 134 4.20 6.11 12.69
CA ASP A 134 3.47 6.82 13.75
C ASP A 134 2.38 7.75 13.21
N LYS A 135 2.43 8.04 11.91
CA LYS A 135 1.45 8.85 11.21
C LYS A 135 1.33 8.39 9.77
N ILE A 136 0.11 8.31 9.28
CA ILE A 136 -0.18 8.07 7.88
C ILE A 136 -0.92 9.29 7.33
N THR A 137 -0.46 9.77 6.18
CA THR A 137 -1.14 10.78 5.38
C THR A 137 -1.56 10.13 4.06
N VAL A 138 -2.85 10.21 3.74
CA VAL A 138 -3.41 9.74 2.48
C VAL A 138 -3.90 10.95 1.71
N GLU A 139 -3.45 11.10 0.47
CA GLU A 139 -3.95 12.14 -0.44
C GLU A 139 -4.53 11.46 -1.66
N SER A 140 -5.79 11.71 -1.95
CA SER A 140 -6.50 11.02 -3.02
C SER A 140 -7.37 11.97 -3.82
N ARG A 141 -7.55 11.66 -5.10
CA ARG A 141 -8.60 12.27 -5.94
C ARG A 141 -9.25 11.20 -6.77
N ARG A 142 -10.56 11.04 -6.59
CA ARG A 142 -11.38 10.13 -7.41
C ARG A 142 -11.35 10.50 -8.89
N ALA A 143 -11.26 9.48 -9.75
CA ALA A 143 -11.50 9.62 -11.18
C ALA A 143 -12.88 10.28 -11.44
N GLY A 144 -12.94 11.19 -12.41
CA GLY A 144 -14.15 11.93 -12.73
C GLY A 144 -14.46 13.12 -11.81
N LEU A 145 -13.70 13.34 -10.74
CA LEU A 145 -13.76 14.58 -9.94
C LEU A 145 -12.72 15.60 -10.40
N THR A 146 -13.01 16.87 -10.13
CA THR A 146 -12.11 17.99 -10.46
C THR A 146 -10.90 18.04 -9.53
N GLU A 147 -9.83 18.73 -9.94
CA GLU A 147 -8.62 18.87 -9.13
C GLU A 147 -8.88 19.49 -7.75
N ALA A 148 -9.88 20.38 -7.63
CA ALA A 148 -10.26 21.03 -6.40
C ALA A 148 -11.01 20.12 -5.40
N GLN A 149 -11.32 18.88 -5.80
CA GLN A 149 -12.05 17.89 -5.00
C GLN A 149 -11.14 16.75 -4.53
N GLY A 150 -9.84 16.99 -4.44
CA GLY A 150 -8.94 16.09 -3.74
C GLY A 150 -9.25 16.06 -2.25
N VAL A 151 -8.90 14.96 -1.59
CA VAL A 151 -9.00 14.80 -0.14
C VAL A 151 -7.64 14.44 0.43
N ARG A 152 -7.28 15.08 1.54
CA ARG A 152 -6.22 14.64 2.44
C ARG A 152 -6.86 14.05 3.67
N TRP A 153 -6.49 12.82 3.99
CA TRP A 153 -6.81 12.13 5.23
C TRP A 153 -5.53 11.97 6.04
N THR A 154 -5.56 12.21 7.35
CA THR A 154 -4.39 12.03 8.23
C THR A 154 -4.79 11.43 9.56
N SER A 155 -4.00 10.48 10.05
CA SER A 155 -4.16 9.92 11.39
C SER A 155 -2.83 9.45 11.98
N THR A 156 -2.74 9.50 13.31
CA THR A 156 -1.66 8.90 14.11
C THR A 156 -1.96 7.47 14.53
N GLY A 157 -3.07 6.89 14.07
CA GLY A 157 -3.50 5.54 14.45
C GLY A 157 -4.09 5.47 15.86
N THR A 158 -4.45 6.61 16.45
CA THR A 158 -5.02 6.71 17.80
C THR A 158 -6.23 7.64 17.81
N GLY A 159 -7.40 7.10 18.18
CA GLY A 159 -8.64 7.86 18.45
C GLY A 159 -9.35 8.44 17.23
N ASP A 160 -8.68 9.35 16.53
CA ASP A 160 -9.29 10.22 15.52
C ASP A 160 -8.49 10.22 14.19
N PHE A 161 -9.15 10.74 13.16
CA PHE A 161 -8.53 11.11 11.90
C PHE A 161 -9.08 12.45 11.41
N VAL A 162 -8.34 13.10 10.53
CA VAL A 162 -8.71 14.41 9.97
C VAL A 162 -8.89 14.29 8.47
N THR A 163 -9.96 14.85 7.93
CA THR A 163 -10.13 15.08 6.49
C THR A 163 -10.01 16.56 6.14
N GLU A 164 -9.39 16.84 5.01
CA GLU A 164 -9.24 18.17 4.45
C GLU A 164 -9.47 18.10 2.93
N THR A 165 -10.33 18.95 2.39
CA THR A 165 -10.39 19.15 0.94
C THR A 165 -9.10 19.82 0.47
N ILE A 166 -8.47 19.28 -0.57
CA ILE A 166 -7.23 19.79 -1.15
C ILE A 166 -7.35 19.91 -2.66
N THR A 167 -6.51 20.75 -3.27
CA THR A 167 -6.29 20.70 -4.71
C THR A 167 -5.25 19.63 -5.03
N ARG A 168 -5.59 18.67 -5.90
CA ARG A 168 -4.69 17.62 -6.37
C ARG A 168 -4.87 17.41 -7.87
N GLN A 169 -3.79 17.62 -8.62
CA GLN A 169 -3.79 17.49 -10.07
C GLN A 169 -3.82 16.02 -10.52
N GLU A 170 -3.19 15.14 -9.74
CA GLU A 170 -3.06 13.72 -10.04
C GLU A 170 -4.31 12.92 -9.62
N ARG A 171 -4.74 11.99 -10.47
CA ARG A 171 -5.75 10.97 -10.11
C ARG A 171 -5.10 9.92 -9.22
N GLY A 172 -5.91 9.24 -8.41
CA GLY A 172 -5.49 8.07 -7.65
C GLY A 172 -5.15 8.46 -6.23
N THR A 173 -4.26 7.72 -5.59
CA THR A 173 -3.97 7.86 -4.16
C THR A 173 -2.48 7.85 -3.89
N SER A 174 -2.00 8.73 -3.00
CA SER A 174 -0.69 8.65 -2.36
C SER A 174 -0.89 8.31 -0.88
N VAL A 175 -0.30 7.21 -0.42
CA VAL A 175 -0.22 6.84 1.00
C VAL A 175 1.20 7.10 1.47
N THR A 176 1.39 8.13 2.30
CA THR A 176 2.66 8.50 2.91
C THR A 176 2.72 8.03 4.35
N LEU A 177 3.64 7.11 4.62
CA LEU A 177 3.99 6.58 5.92
C LEU A 177 5.10 7.44 6.53
N HIS A 178 4.85 8.04 7.69
CA HIS A 178 5.87 8.74 8.49
C HIS A 178 6.48 7.71 9.44
N LEU A 179 7.62 7.16 9.04
CA LEU A 179 8.19 5.96 9.66
C LEU A 179 8.70 6.24 11.08
N ARG A 180 8.58 5.22 11.92
CA ARG A 180 9.17 5.21 13.26
C ARG A 180 10.69 5.22 13.19
N GLU A 181 11.34 5.64 14.27
CA GLU A 181 12.80 5.73 14.31
C GLU A 181 13.49 4.37 14.13
N ASP A 182 12.88 3.31 14.66
CA ASP A 182 13.34 1.92 14.59
C ASP A 182 12.99 1.22 13.26
N GLN A 183 12.23 1.88 12.37
CA GLN A 183 11.75 1.32 11.10
C GLN A 183 12.36 2.01 9.87
N GLN A 184 13.44 2.78 10.06
CA GLN A 184 14.13 3.47 8.97
C GLN A 184 14.84 2.53 7.98
N GLU A 185 14.92 1.23 8.28
CA GLU A 185 15.44 0.25 7.31
C GLU A 185 14.64 0.21 6.00
N PHE A 186 13.36 0.59 6.01
CA PHE A 186 12.53 0.69 4.81
C PHE A 186 12.82 1.93 3.95
N LEU A 187 13.73 2.82 4.37
CA LEU A 187 14.24 3.96 3.59
C LEU A 187 15.48 3.55 2.78
N ASN A 188 15.42 2.36 2.17
CA ASN A 188 16.52 1.77 1.43
C ASN A 188 16.00 1.15 0.13
N ALA A 189 16.50 1.63 -1.01
CA ALA A 189 16.03 1.19 -2.32
C ALA A 189 16.20 -0.32 -2.56
N TRP A 190 17.32 -0.90 -2.11
CA TRP A 190 17.58 -2.33 -2.28
C TRP A 190 16.60 -3.19 -1.46
N LYS A 191 16.38 -2.85 -0.19
CA LYS A 191 15.42 -3.56 0.66
C LYS A 191 14.01 -3.47 0.08
N LEU A 192 13.56 -2.28 -0.31
CA LEU A 192 12.25 -2.10 -0.94
C LEU A 192 12.11 -2.92 -2.23
N LYS A 193 13.11 -2.93 -3.11
CA LYS A 193 13.13 -3.77 -4.32
C LYS A 193 12.99 -5.26 -3.99
N GLN A 194 13.68 -5.73 -2.96
CA GLN A 194 13.55 -7.12 -2.50
C GLN A 194 12.13 -7.43 -2.01
N LEU A 195 11.53 -6.53 -1.22
CA LEU A 195 10.17 -6.71 -0.72
C LEU A 195 9.15 -6.68 -1.86
N VAL A 196 9.30 -5.78 -2.83
CA VAL A 196 8.46 -5.76 -4.03
C VAL A 196 8.59 -7.05 -4.83
N SER A 197 9.81 -7.56 -5.03
CA SER A 197 9.99 -8.83 -5.75
C SER A 197 9.38 -10.01 -4.98
N LYS A 198 9.53 -10.03 -3.65
CA LYS A 198 8.97 -11.06 -2.76
C LYS A 198 7.44 -11.08 -2.81
N TYR A 199 6.80 -9.92 -2.70
CA TYR A 199 5.36 -9.82 -2.47
C TYR A 199 4.55 -9.39 -3.69
N SER A 200 5.15 -8.94 -4.78
CA SER A 200 4.42 -8.25 -5.86
C SER A 200 4.84 -8.64 -7.27
N ASP A 201 5.71 -9.65 -7.42
CA ASP A 201 6.09 -10.23 -8.72
C ASP A 201 4.91 -10.83 -9.52
N HIS A 202 3.80 -11.11 -8.84
CA HIS A 202 2.57 -11.64 -9.42
C HIS A 202 1.58 -10.54 -9.84
N ILE A 203 1.83 -9.28 -9.44
CA ILE A 203 1.00 -8.13 -9.78
C ILE A 203 1.30 -7.74 -11.22
N SER A 204 0.24 -7.59 -12.02
CA SER A 204 0.33 -7.30 -13.45
C SER A 204 0.68 -5.83 -13.75
N LEU A 205 0.42 -4.93 -12.81
CA LEU A 205 0.76 -3.51 -12.92
C LEU A 205 2.25 -3.28 -12.73
N PRO A 206 2.85 -2.35 -13.47
CA PRO A 206 4.21 -1.92 -13.21
C PRO A 206 4.28 -1.23 -11.85
N ILE A 207 5.19 -1.73 -11.01
CA ILE A 207 5.58 -1.09 -9.76
C ILE A 207 6.91 -0.42 -10.03
N LEU A 208 6.93 0.91 -9.91
CA LEU A 208 8.06 1.76 -10.27
C LEU A 208 8.77 2.29 -9.03
N MET A 209 10.08 2.42 -9.11
CA MET A 209 10.89 3.15 -8.14
C MET A 209 11.85 4.09 -8.87
N GLU A 210 12.25 5.19 -8.22
CA GLU A 210 13.32 6.04 -8.75
C GLU A 210 14.63 5.24 -8.81
N LYS A 211 15.29 5.28 -9.96
CA LYS A 211 16.58 4.63 -10.17
C LYS A 211 17.67 5.39 -9.43
N GLU A 212 18.47 4.65 -8.69
CA GLU A 212 19.66 5.17 -8.02
C GLU A 212 20.94 4.69 -8.71
N GLU A 213 21.91 5.59 -8.85
CA GLU A 213 23.23 5.29 -9.39
C GLU A 213 24.30 5.72 -8.40
N TRP A 214 25.38 4.95 -8.32
CA TRP A 214 26.54 5.31 -7.52
C TRP A 214 27.27 6.49 -8.17
N LYS A 215 27.46 7.57 -7.42
CA LYS A 215 28.34 8.68 -7.80
C LYS A 215 29.54 8.69 -6.87
N GLU A 216 30.73 8.78 -7.46
CA GLU A 216 31.97 9.01 -6.71
C GLU A 216 31.93 10.38 -6.01
N GLY A 217 32.67 10.51 -4.91
CA GLY A 217 32.83 11.78 -4.20
C GLY A 217 33.42 12.84 -5.12
N ALA A 218 33.04 14.11 -4.92
CA ALA A 218 33.49 15.19 -5.80
C ALA A 218 34.99 15.46 -5.69
N ASN A 219 35.60 15.11 -4.56
CA ASN A 219 37.02 15.28 -4.27
C ASN A 219 37.68 13.98 -3.77
N GLU A 220 39.00 13.90 -3.93
CA GLU A 220 39.82 12.79 -3.42
C GLU A 220 39.68 12.67 -1.89
N GLY A 221 39.18 11.52 -1.43
CA GLY A 221 38.91 11.24 -0.01
C GLY A 221 37.46 11.45 0.44
N GLU A 222 36.58 12.00 -0.41
CA GLU A 222 35.15 12.06 -0.12
C GLU A 222 34.46 10.71 -0.44
N PRO A 223 33.63 10.16 0.45
CA PRO A 223 32.88 8.95 0.16
C PRO A 223 31.86 9.21 -0.96
N GLY A 224 31.79 8.30 -1.93
CA GLY A 224 30.69 8.27 -2.89
C GLY A 224 29.37 7.88 -2.25
N GLY A 225 28.28 7.97 -3.02
CA GLY A 225 26.96 7.62 -2.54
C GLY A 225 25.99 7.28 -3.67
N MET A 226 24.90 6.61 -3.32
CA MET A 226 23.79 6.39 -4.24
C MET A 226 23.01 7.70 -4.41
N VAL A 227 22.78 8.11 -5.65
CA VAL A 227 22.04 9.33 -5.99
C VAL A 227 20.90 8.97 -6.92
N LYS A 228 19.70 9.49 -6.63
CA LYS A 228 18.53 9.37 -7.50
C LYS A 228 18.79 10.06 -8.84
N THR A 229 18.49 9.36 -9.93
CA THR A 229 18.70 9.84 -11.31
C THR A 229 17.54 10.69 -11.83
N GLY A 230 16.38 10.62 -11.16
CA GLY A 230 15.11 11.19 -11.64
C GLY A 230 14.37 10.29 -12.64
N GLU A 231 14.98 9.18 -13.07
CA GLU A 231 14.32 8.17 -13.90
C GLU A 231 13.57 7.15 -13.04
N TRP A 232 12.42 6.68 -13.53
CA TRP A 232 11.63 5.63 -12.88
C TRP A 232 11.87 4.29 -13.57
N GLU A 233 12.16 3.25 -12.80
CA GLU A 233 12.36 1.88 -13.30
C GLU A 233 11.30 0.92 -12.72
N THR A 234 10.84 -0.03 -13.54
CA THR A 234 9.96 -1.10 -13.07
C THR A 234 10.76 -2.10 -12.25
N VAL A 235 10.33 -2.32 -11.00
CA VAL A 235 11.02 -3.18 -10.02
C VAL A 235 10.35 -4.54 -9.80
N ASN A 236 9.13 -4.73 -10.31
CA ASN A 236 8.47 -6.04 -10.37
C ASN A 236 8.49 -6.64 -11.78
N LYS A 237 8.10 -7.91 -11.91
CA LYS A 237 8.00 -8.57 -13.22
C LYS A 237 6.87 -8.07 -14.12
N ALA A 238 5.89 -7.31 -13.59
CA ALA A 238 4.77 -6.71 -14.32
C ALA A 238 4.10 -7.66 -15.33
N SER A 239 3.94 -8.94 -14.95
CA SER A 239 3.35 -9.97 -15.79
C SER A 239 2.40 -10.81 -14.97
N ALA A 240 1.20 -11.02 -15.52
CA ALA A 240 0.20 -11.86 -14.87
C ALA A 240 0.79 -13.26 -14.61
N LEU A 241 0.73 -13.72 -13.36
CA LEU A 241 1.41 -14.97 -12.98
C LEU A 241 0.90 -16.17 -13.79
N TRP A 242 -0.40 -16.22 -14.09
CA TRP A 242 -1.02 -17.28 -14.90
C TRP A 242 -0.63 -17.24 -16.40
N THR A 243 -0.01 -16.17 -16.88
CA THR A 243 0.48 -16.09 -18.27
C THR A 243 1.96 -16.47 -18.41
N ARG A 244 2.65 -16.79 -17.32
CA ARG A 244 4.07 -17.24 -17.32
C ARG A 244 4.16 -18.77 -17.53
N ALA A 245 5.30 -19.28 -17.97
CA ALA A 245 5.48 -20.73 -18.11
C ALA A 245 5.68 -21.36 -16.73
N LYS A 246 5.08 -22.54 -16.48
CA LYS A 246 5.10 -23.20 -15.14
C LYS A 246 6.52 -23.36 -14.56
N LYS A 247 7.49 -23.65 -15.43
CA LYS A 247 8.91 -23.82 -15.06
C LYS A 247 9.58 -22.54 -14.55
N ASP A 248 9.03 -21.37 -14.88
CA ASP A 248 9.59 -20.06 -14.54
C ASP A 248 8.86 -19.43 -13.34
N ILE A 249 8.00 -20.18 -12.65
CA ILE A 249 7.21 -19.73 -11.49
C ILE A 249 7.60 -20.59 -10.30
N SER A 250 8.11 -19.97 -9.22
CA SER A 250 8.44 -20.70 -7.99
C SER A 250 7.18 -21.04 -7.19
N ALA A 251 7.28 -22.03 -6.30
CA ALA A 251 6.20 -22.35 -5.35
C ALA A 251 5.80 -21.13 -4.50
N GLU A 252 6.79 -20.33 -4.08
CA GLU A 252 6.56 -19.09 -3.33
C GLU A 252 5.72 -18.08 -4.13
N GLN A 253 5.98 -17.95 -5.43
CA GLN A 253 5.19 -17.05 -6.26
C GLN A 253 3.73 -17.51 -6.40
N TYR A 254 3.46 -18.81 -6.42
CA TYR A 254 2.07 -19.31 -6.37
C TYR A 254 1.39 -19.03 -5.04
N ARG A 255 2.11 -19.20 -3.92
CA ARG A 255 1.59 -18.91 -2.57
C ARG A 255 1.25 -17.43 -2.42
N GLU A 256 2.17 -16.55 -2.80
CA GLU A 256 1.92 -15.10 -2.72
C GLU A 256 0.83 -14.63 -3.68
N PHE A 257 0.73 -15.24 -4.87
CA PHE A 257 -0.39 -14.97 -5.77
C PHE A 257 -1.73 -15.45 -5.22
N TYR A 258 -1.78 -16.60 -4.56
CA TYR A 258 -2.98 -17.03 -3.86
C TYR A 258 -3.38 -16.01 -2.80
N LYS A 259 -2.45 -15.65 -1.90
CA LYS A 259 -2.69 -14.71 -0.81
C LYS A 259 -3.20 -13.35 -1.29
N SER A 260 -2.68 -12.84 -2.41
CA SER A 260 -3.16 -11.56 -2.95
C SER A 260 -4.57 -11.62 -3.52
N ILE A 261 -4.95 -12.70 -4.23
CA ILE A 261 -6.28 -12.79 -4.86
C ILE A 261 -7.37 -13.30 -3.92
N SER A 262 -7.01 -14.08 -2.90
CA SER A 262 -7.96 -14.62 -1.93
C SER A 262 -8.10 -13.75 -0.69
N HIS A 263 -7.16 -12.80 -0.49
CA HIS A 263 -6.94 -12.08 0.77
C HIS A 263 -6.67 -13.02 1.96
N ASP A 264 -6.25 -14.26 1.70
CA ASP A 264 -5.80 -15.22 2.70
C ASP A 264 -4.30 -15.03 3.02
N HIS A 265 -3.82 -15.63 4.10
CA HIS A 265 -2.45 -15.53 4.59
C HIS A 265 -1.78 -16.89 4.66
N GLU A 266 -2.59 -17.94 4.76
CA GLU A 266 -2.10 -19.31 4.68
C GLU A 266 -1.64 -19.63 3.27
N ASP A 267 -0.68 -20.54 3.19
CA ASP A 267 -0.30 -21.11 1.90
C ASP A 267 -1.45 -21.98 1.38
N PRO A 268 -1.77 -21.95 0.07
CA PRO A 268 -2.76 -22.85 -0.50
C PRO A 268 -2.33 -24.31 -0.28
N LEU A 269 -3.28 -25.18 0.07
CA LEU A 269 -3.03 -26.62 0.24
C LEU A 269 -2.43 -27.26 -1.02
N ALA A 270 -2.93 -26.85 -2.18
CA ALA A 270 -2.44 -27.24 -3.49
C ALA A 270 -2.91 -26.22 -4.53
N TRP A 271 -2.25 -26.20 -5.69
CA TRP A 271 -2.68 -25.42 -6.85
C TRP A 271 -2.56 -26.24 -8.12
N ALA A 272 -3.42 -25.94 -9.09
CA ALA A 272 -3.35 -26.48 -10.44
C ALA A 272 -3.28 -25.34 -11.45
N HIS A 273 -2.10 -25.12 -12.01
CA HIS A 273 -1.92 -24.19 -13.14
C HIS A 273 -1.98 -25.00 -14.44
N ASN A 274 -3.05 -24.84 -15.20
CA ASN A 274 -3.24 -25.52 -16.48
C ASN A 274 -2.97 -24.55 -17.62
N ARG A 275 -1.78 -24.69 -18.18
CA ARG A 275 -1.31 -24.09 -19.43
C ARG A 275 -0.55 -25.16 -20.19
#